data_AF-A0A8S4H5G3-F1
#
_entry.id   AF-A0A8S4H5G3-F1
#
_cell.length_a   1.000
_cell.length_b   1.000
_cell.length_c   1.000
_cell.angle_alpha   90.00
_cell.angle_beta   90.00
_cell.angle_gamma   90.00
#
_symmetry.space_group_name_H-M   'P 1'
#
loop_
_entity.id
_entity.type
_entity.pdbx_description
1 polymer ?
#
loop_
_entity_poly.entity_id
_entity_poly.type
_entity_poly.pdbx_seq_one_letter_code
_entity_poly.pdbx_strand_id
1 'polypeptide(L)'
;MAVPLPPRVDFDHLPSYKFYEQLTEDTSESINSKYYNGLNDLTTKYPWINDILKKLRRNISLVQNKHDFNDEFIKKGCFDLHYWLHKEVFNHLESKARYSEIKHVITKIQEVWTNVIDTEFSKDDYKCYPDKKLYINMGFLQEIKDLFDFFEDFEVMKKEIIDDTFNSCNKYVEYIRQRIPAYYVWRDQCKVEGSTCKRYIDNYMKYHPASIASQLNVFTVIMAYAYKPCYNDVYRIFVDGKRRRKRQDALYQEIMEKIELEEAEQDLLSARAADATPGSRLYIKHDKSRLKYYFMWRRIVYLYENVFPYILLVIGAFIIFYIMYKFTPFGRSLLRTRAKVRKKLGPNINYEDIKLLNDSDESLDTNFDESSYQLSYSSSVS
;
A
#
# COMPACT_ATOMS: atom_id res chain seq x y z
N MET A 1 0.96 -8.91 31.85
CA MET A 1 1.56 -7.64 31.38
C MET A 1 1.37 -7.57 29.88
N ALA A 2 0.64 -6.57 29.39
CA ALA A 2 0.52 -6.32 27.96
C ALA A 2 1.89 -5.87 27.42
N VAL A 3 2.29 -6.42 26.27
CA VAL A 3 3.53 -5.98 25.61
C VAL A 3 3.27 -4.58 25.03
N PRO A 4 4.12 -3.57 25.33
CA PRO A 4 3.95 -2.24 24.77
C PRO A 4 3.95 -2.31 23.24
N LEU A 5 2.93 -1.69 22.65
CA LEU A 5 2.69 -1.75 21.22
C LEU A 5 3.85 -1.11 20.45
N PRO A 6 4.27 -1.67 19.30
CA PRO A 6 5.17 -0.95 18.42
C PRO A 6 4.50 0.34 17.97
N PRO A 7 5.25 1.44 17.85
CA PRO A 7 4.70 2.72 17.41
C PRO A 7 4.02 2.55 16.06
N ARG A 8 2.87 3.22 15.93
CA ARG A 8 2.12 3.27 14.69
C ARG A 8 2.99 3.96 13.63
N VAL A 9 3.15 3.32 12.48
CA VAL A 9 3.84 3.92 11.33
C VAL A 9 2.81 4.65 10.50
N ASP A 10 2.96 5.95 10.36
CA ASP A 10 2.12 6.83 9.54
C ASP A 10 3.01 7.75 8.70
N PHE A 11 2.47 8.34 7.63
CA PHE A 11 3.20 9.26 6.76
C PHE A 11 2.44 10.57 6.60
N ASP A 12 3.15 11.68 6.75
CA ASP A 12 2.62 13.04 6.70
C ASP A 12 1.94 13.41 5.37
N HIS A 13 2.42 12.85 4.27
CA HIS A 13 1.89 13.14 2.95
C HIS A 13 0.58 12.40 2.65
N LEU A 14 0.26 11.33 3.41
CA LEU A 14 -0.92 10.49 3.20
C LEU A 14 -2.21 11.15 3.74
N PRO A 15 -3.37 10.90 3.10
CA PRO A 15 -4.62 11.57 3.43
C PRO A 15 -5.09 11.29 4.86
N SER A 16 -4.97 10.05 5.34
CA SER A 16 -5.45 9.68 6.67
C SER A 16 -4.70 10.39 7.79
N TYR A 17 -3.37 10.58 7.63
CA TYR A 17 -2.55 11.33 8.58
C TYR A 17 -2.95 12.80 8.59
N LYS A 18 -3.02 13.45 7.42
CA LYS A 18 -3.37 14.88 7.31
C LYS A 18 -4.70 15.19 7.95
N PHE A 19 -5.70 14.33 7.74
CA PHE A 19 -7.00 14.50 8.35
C PHE A 19 -6.95 14.31 9.87
N TYR A 20 -6.25 13.29 10.34
CA TYR A 20 -6.14 13.03 11.78
C TYR A 20 -5.36 14.13 12.53
N GLU A 21 -4.33 14.71 11.90
CA GLU A 21 -3.56 15.83 12.44
C GLU A 21 -4.46 17.03 12.71
N GLN A 22 -5.37 17.37 11.78
CA GLN A 22 -6.35 18.44 11.97
C GLN A 22 -7.17 18.23 13.25
N LEU A 23 -7.63 17.00 13.53
CA LEU A 23 -8.40 16.72 14.76
C LEU A 23 -7.62 16.99 16.05
N THR A 24 -6.29 16.93 16.01
CA THR A 24 -5.41 17.09 17.18
C THR A 24 -4.94 18.50 17.44
N GLU A 25 -5.11 19.43 16.48
CA GLU A 25 -4.69 20.82 16.63
C GLU A 25 -5.35 21.50 17.85
N ASP A 26 -4.63 22.42 18.48
CA ASP A 26 -5.18 23.26 19.53
C ASP A 26 -6.21 24.25 18.98
N THR A 27 -7.14 24.66 19.83
CA THR A 27 -8.19 25.60 19.45
C THR A 27 -8.36 26.71 20.48
N SER A 28 -8.57 27.93 19.97
CA SER A 28 -9.00 29.08 20.77
C SER A 28 -10.52 29.19 20.86
N GLU A 29 -11.27 28.27 20.23
CA GLU A 29 -12.74 28.30 20.24
C GLU A 29 -13.28 28.15 21.67
N SER A 30 -14.34 28.91 21.95
CA SER A 30 -15.13 28.73 23.17
C SER A 30 -16.32 27.83 22.88
N ILE A 31 -16.61 26.91 23.80
CA ILE A 31 -17.84 26.12 23.74
C ILE A 31 -18.92 26.83 24.55
N ASN A 32 -20.08 27.06 23.93
CA ASN A 32 -21.22 27.70 24.59
C ASN A 32 -21.75 26.78 25.71
N SER A 33 -21.96 27.34 26.91
CA SER A 33 -22.47 26.63 28.09
C SER A 33 -23.78 25.89 27.84
N LYS A 34 -24.59 26.33 26.88
CA LYS A 34 -25.84 25.67 26.51
C LYS A 34 -25.68 24.20 26.09
N TYR A 35 -24.49 23.77 25.64
CA TYR A 35 -24.28 22.40 25.15
C TYR A 35 -23.92 21.37 26.23
N TYR A 36 -23.46 21.83 27.39
CA TYR A 36 -22.95 20.95 28.46
C TYR A 36 -23.59 21.22 29.83
N ASN A 37 -24.84 21.73 29.84
CA ASN A 37 -25.65 21.81 31.05
C ASN A 37 -25.73 20.42 31.73
N GLY A 38 -25.12 20.28 32.92
CA GLY A 38 -25.04 19.01 33.64
C GLY A 38 -23.66 18.33 33.66
N LEU A 39 -22.62 18.94 33.07
CA LEU A 39 -21.24 18.46 33.13
C LEU A 39 -20.38 19.12 34.21
N ASN A 40 -20.93 20.08 34.97
CA ASN A 40 -20.17 20.85 35.96
C ASN A 40 -19.40 19.97 36.95
N ASP A 41 -20.04 18.95 37.52
CA ASP A 41 -19.39 18.06 38.47
C ASP A 41 -18.22 17.29 37.83
N LEU A 42 -18.39 16.88 36.57
CA LEU A 42 -17.38 16.14 35.82
C LEU A 42 -16.22 17.04 35.39
N THR A 43 -16.49 18.27 34.94
CA THR A 43 -15.44 19.23 34.56
C THR A 43 -14.71 19.80 35.78
N THR A 44 -15.36 19.86 36.95
CA THR A 44 -14.69 20.13 38.23
C THR A 44 -13.76 18.99 38.62
N LYS A 45 -14.20 17.73 38.47
CA LYS A 45 -13.37 16.56 38.77
C LYS A 45 -12.22 16.39 37.78
N TYR A 46 -12.46 16.67 36.49
CA TYR A 46 -11.50 16.52 35.40
C TYR A 46 -11.43 17.80 34.56
N PRO A 47 -10.59 18.78 34.96
CA PRO A 47 -10.50 20.07 34.27
C PRO A 47 -10.12 19.97 32.78
N TRP A 48 -9.39 18.93 32.38
CA TRP A 48 -9.01 18.67 30.99
C TRP A 48 -10.21 18.41 30.07
N ILE A 49 -11.37 18.02 30.60
CA ILE A 49 -12.59 17.83 29.79
C ILE A 49 -12.98 19.13 29.08
N ASN A 50 -12.75 20.29 29.71
CA ASN A 50 -13.06 21.57 29.07
C ASN A 50 -12.26 21.79 27.77
N ASP A 51 -11.01 21.33 27.71
CA ASP A 51 -10.21 21.42 26.49
C ASP A 51 -10.73 20.46 25.41
N ILE A 52 -11.03 19.23 25.80
CA ILE A 52 -11.61 18.23 24.90
C ILE A 52 -12.95 18.70 24.34
N LEU A 53 -13.83 19.32 25.14
CA LEU A 53 -15.12 19.81 24.66
C LEU A 53 -14.97 20.93 23.61
N LYS A 54 -14.00 21.84 23.78
CA LYS A 54 -13.69 22.87 22.77
C LYS A 54 -13.20 22.23 21.48
N LYS A 55 -12.22 21.33 21.57
CA LYS A 55 -11.68 20.58 20.42
C LYS A 55 -12.76 19.75 19.73
N LEU A 56 -13.64 19.11 20.49
CA LEU A 56 -14.73 18.29 20.00
C LEU A 56 -15.71 19.10 19.15
N ARG A 57 -16.17 20.27 19.61
CA ARG A 57 -17.07 21.14 18.83
C ARG A 57 -16.43 21.51 17.48
N ARG A 58 -15.16 21.92 17.49
CA ARG A 58 -14.39 22.23 16.28
C ARG A 58 -14.29 21.00 15.37
N ASN A 59 -13.94 19.85 15.92
CA ASN A 59 -13.78 18.59 15.18
C ASN A 59 -15.10 18.06 14.60
N ILE A 60 -16.21 18.24 15.31
CA ILE A 60 -17.56 17.98 14.79
C ILE A 60 -17.79 18.84 13.54
N SER A 61 -17.45 20.12 13.61
CA SER A 61 -17.60 21.04 12.48
C SER A 61 -16.71 20.63 11.30
N LEU A 62 -15.48 20.17 11.55
CA LEU A 62 -14.59 19.63 10.51
C LEU A 62 -15.18 18.42 9.80
N VAL A 63 -15.76 17.46 10.54
CA VAL A 63 -16.35 16.25 9.96
C VAL A 63 -17.67 16.55 9.24
N GLN A 64 -18.51 17.42 9.81
CA GLN A 64 -19.82 17.76 9.25
C GLN A 64 -19.71 18.60 7.98
N ASN A 65 -18.81 19.60 7.98
CA ASN A 65 -18.67 20.55 6.88
C ASN A 65 -17.84 20.01 5.70
N LYS A 66 -17.32 18.77 5.79
CA LYS A 66 -16.60 18.09 4.69
C LYS A 66 -17.63 17.66 3.63
N HIS A 67 -18.24 18.64 2.96
CA HIS A 67 -19.37 18.48 2.03
C HIS A 67 -18.92 18.12 0.61
N ASP A 68 -18.32 16.96 0.42
CA ASP A 68 -18.45 16.26 -0.86
C ASP A 68 -19.22 14.98 -0.60
N PHE A 69 -20.53 14.97 -0.87
CA PHE A 69 -21.39 13.79 -0.69
C PHE A 69 -20.91 12.56 -1.48
N ASN A 70 -19.98 12.73 -2.43
CA ASN A 70 -19.34 11.65 -3.17
C ASN A 70 -18.07 11.10 -2.48
N ASP A 71 -17.61 11.72 -1.40
CA ASP A 71 -16.47 11.22 -0.62
C ASP A 71 -16.88 9.96 0.15
N GLU A 72 -16.39 8.82 -0.34
CA GLU A 72 -16.60 7.50 0.25
C GLU A 72 -16.03 7.35 1.67
N PHE A 73 -15.25 8.33 2.14
CA PHE A 73 -14.66 8.39 3.48
C PHE A 73 -15.36 9.37 4.44
N ILE A 74 -16.51 9.97 4.09
CA ILE A 74 -17.28 10.81 5.05
C ILE A 74 -17.59 10.05 6.35
N LYS A 75 -18.12 8.83 6.23
CA LYS A 75 -18.43 7.99 7.39
C LYS A 75 -17.16 7.64 8.18
N LYS A 76 -16.05 7.38 7.48
CA LYS A 76 -14.74 7.13 8.09
C LYS A 76 -14.25 8.34 8.89
N GLY A 77 -14.44 9.57 8.41
CA GLY A 77 -14.12 10.79 9.17
C GLY A 77 -14.87 10.86 10.49
N CYS A 78 -16.11 10.37 10.54
CA CYS A 78 -16.86 10.23 11.79
C CYS A 78 -16.26 9.18 12.73
N PHE A 79 -15.76 8.06 12.19
CA PHE A 79 -15.01 7.08 12.98
C PHE A 79 -13.70 7.66 13.54
N ASP A 80 -12.98 8.48 12.77
CA ASP A 80 -11.76 9.13 13.29
C ASP A 80 -12.05 10.08 14.44
N LEU A 81 -13.18 10.79 14.40
CA LEU A 81 -13.63 11.62 15.52
C LEU A 81 -13.90 10.78 16.77
N HIS A 82 -14.53 9.61 16.61
CA HIS A 82 -14.68 8.65 17.70
C HIS A 82 -13.33 8.18 18.25
N TYR A 83 -12.43 7.74 17.37
CA TYR A 83 -11.11 7.27 17.77
C TYR A 83 -10.33 8.36 18.51
N TRP A 84 -10.32 9.59 17.98
CA TRP A 84 -9.69 10.74 18.59
C TRP A 84 -10.23 10.99 20.00
N LEU A 85 -11.55 11.06 20.17
CA LEU A 85 -12.17 11.31 21.47
C LEU A 85 -11.78 10.24 22.50
N HIS A 86 -11.85 8.96 22.11
CA HIS A 86 -11.47 7.87 22.99
C HIS A 86 -9.98 7.94 23.34
N LYS A 87 -9.11 8.22 22.36
CA LYS A 87 -7.67 8.37 22.60
C LYS A 87 -7.36 9.50 23.58
N GLU A 88 -7.98 10.67 23.42
CA GLU A 88 -7.78 11.81 24.32
C GLU A 88 -8.23 11.48 25.75
N VAL A 89 -9.41 10.89 25.91
CA VAL A 89 -9.90 10.48 27.24
C VAL A 89 -8.98 9.46 27.90
N PHE A 90 -8.54 8.43 27.16
CA PHE A 90 -7.61 7.42 27.67
C PHE A 90 -6.24 8.01 28.03
N ASN A 91 -5.74 8.99 27.28
CA ASN A 91 -4.45 9.62 27.57
C ASN A 91 -4.48 10.47 28.86
N HIS A 92 -5.64 11.05 29.19
CA HIS A 92 -5.79 11.91 30.36
C HIS A 92 -6.24 11.19 31.63
N LEU A 93 -6.87 10.02 31.51
CA LEU A 93 -7.24 9.20 32.67
C LEU A 93 -6.03 8.42 33.21
N GLU A 94 -6.05 8.15 34.51
CA GLU A 94 -5.02 7.32 35.16
C GLU A 94 -5.03 5.91 34.57
N SER A 95 -3.87 5.27 34.41
CA SER A 95 -3.78 3.91 33.87
C SER A 95 -4.54 2.83 34.65
N LYS A 96 -5.00 3.16 35.87
CA LYS A 96 -5.84 2.30 36.73
C LYS A 96 -7.30 2.74 36.80
N ALA A 97 -7.70 3.71 35.99
CA ALA A 97 -9.10 4.11 35.88
C ALA A 97 -9.96 2.89 35.52
N ARG A 98 -11.07 2.73 36.24
CA ARG A 98 -11.98 1.60 36.04
C ARG A 98 -12.79 1.79 34.77
N TYR A 99 -13.21 0.67 34.17
CA TYR A 99 -14.06 0.69 33.00
C TYR A 99 -15.33 1.57 33.18
N SER A 100 -16.01 1.46 34.33
CA SER A 100 -17.20 2.28 34.62
C SER A 100 -16.92 3.79 34.61
N GLU A 101 -15.77 4.22 35.12
CA GLU A 101 -15.34 5.61 35.11
C GLU A 101 -15.08 6.11 33.69
N ILE A 102 -14.33 5.33 32.90
CA ILE A 102 -14.02 5.64 31.49
C ILE A 102 -15.33 5.70 30.68
N LYS A 103 -16.20 4.71 30.83
CA LYS A 103 -17.51 4.64 30.17
C LYS A 103 -18.38 5.84 30.53
N HIS A 104 -18.41 6.23 31.80
CA HIS A 104 -19.17 7.39 32.25
C HIS A 104 -18.67 8.68 31.60
N VAL A 105 -17.36 8.93 31.61
CA VAL A 105 -16.76 10.13 31.01
C VAL A 105 -17.05 10.21 29.52
N ILE A 106 -16.79 9.13 28.77
CA ILE A 106 -17.03 9.10 27.32
C ILE A 106 -18.51 9.33 27.00
N THR A 107 -19.42 8.67 27.72
CA THR A 107 -20.87 8.83 27.50
C THR A 107 -21.30 10.28 27.72
N LYS A 108 -20.80 10.94 28.77
CA LYS A 108 -21.11 12.34 29.04
C LYS A 108 -20.58 13.29 27.98
N ILE A 109 -19.40 13.04 27.44
CA ILE A 109 -18.87 13.83 26.32
C ILE A 109 -19.68 13.58 25.03
N GLN A 110 -20.14 12.35 24.79
CA GLN A 110 -21.00 12.01 23.65
C GLN A 110 -22.41 12.64 23.74
N GLU A 111 -22.94 12.87 24.94
CA GLU A 111 -24.18 13.66 25.12
C GLU A 111 -24.00 15.09 24.58
N VAL A 112 -22.86 15.75 24.88
CA VAL A 112 -22.55 17.08 24.33
C VAL A 112 -22.42 17.05 22.82
N TRP A 113 -21.74 16.05 22.27
CA TRP A 113 -21.62 15.87 20.83
C TRP A 113 -23.02 15.82 20.19
N THR A 114 -23.93 15.00 20.73
CA THR A 114 -25.31 14.92 20.24
C THR A 114 -26.00 16.28 20.26
N ASN A 115 -25.89 17.03 21.36
CA ASN A 115 -26.48 18.37 21.49
C ASN A 115 -25.93 19.36 20.44
N VAL A 116 -24.63 19.28 20.12
CA VAL A 116 -24.01 20.13 19.09
C VAL A 116 -24.59 19.79 17.71
N ILE A 117 -24.69 18.50 17.35
CA ILE A 117 -25.32 18.09 16.07
C ILE A 117 -26.76 18.59 15.98
N ASP A 118 -27.55 18.33 17.02
CA ASP A 118 -28.97 18.66 17.04
C ASP A 118 -29.24 20.17 17.04
N THR A 119 -28.29 20.97 17.51
CA THR A 119 -28.46 22.43 17.55
C THR A 119 -27.90 23.12 16.31
N GLU A 120 -26.69 22.74 15.88
CA GLU A 120 -25.95 23.46 14.84
C GLU A 120 -26.13 22.85 13.44
N PHE A 121 -26.34 21.53 13.36
CA PHE A 121 -26.36 20.76 12.12
C PHE A 121 -27.70 20.03 11.92
N SER A 122 -28.78 20.52 12.53
CA SER A 122 -30.11 19.88 12.50
C SER A 122 -30.70 19.73 11.10
N LYS A 123 -30.32 20.63 10.18
CA LYS A 123 -30.84 20.69 8.80
C LYS A 123 -29.97 19.95 7.80
N ASP A 124 -28.83 19.41 8.23
CA ASP A 124 -27.89 18.74 7.35
C ASP A 124 -28.38 17.33 7.00
N ASP A 125 -28.14 16.91 5.76
CA ASP A 125 -28.51 15.56 5.30
C ASP A 125 -27.67 14.48 5.98
N TYR A 126 -26.37 14.74 6.15
CA TYR A 126 -25.45 13.87 6.86
C TYR A 126 -25.20 14.37 8.28
N LYS A 127 -25.32 13.46 9.24
CA LYS A 127 -25.12 13.74 10.67
C LYS A 127 -24.21 12.70 11.29
N CYS A 128 -23.01 13.12 11.61
CA CYS A 128 -22.05 12.34 12.35
C CYS A 128 -22.42 12.32 13.85
N TYR A 129 -23.37 11.46 14.21
CA TYR A 129 -23.75 11.21 15.61
C TYR A 129 -22.79 10.22 16.29
N PRO A 130 -22.68 10.26 17.62
CA PRO A 130 -21.98 9.22 18.38
C PRO A 130 -22.55 7.82 18.10
N ASP A 131 -21.73 6.92 17.57
CA ASP A 131 -22.03 5.50 17.44
C ASP A 131 -21.95 4.78 18.79
N LYS A 132 -23.11 4.61 19.43
CA LYS A 132 -23.26 3.89 20.70
C LYS A 132 -22.94 2.39 20.61
N LYS A 133 -22.82 1.82 19.39
CA LYS A 133 -22.43 0.42 19.19
C LYS A 133 -20.93 0.22 19.16
N LEU A 134 -20.15 1.31 19.17
CA LEU A 134 -18.69 1.23 19.13
C LEU A 134 -18.14 0.83 20.52
N TYR A 135 -17.28 -0.17 20.54
CA TYR A 135 -16.70 -0.67 21.78
C TYR A 135 -15.67 0.31 22.36
N ILE A 136 -15.78 0.60 23.66
CA ILE A 136 -14.80 1.39 24.42
C ILE A 136 -13.58 0.51 24.72
N ASN A 137 -12.80 0.19 23.68
CA ASN A 137 -11.57 -0.61 23.79
C ASN A 137 -10.55 -0.07 22.78
N MET A 138 -9.42 0.43 23.27
CA MET A 138 -8.42 1.06 22.42
C MET A 138 -7.73 0.06 21.48
N GLY A 139 -7.59 -1.20 21.89
CA GLY A 139 -7.07 -2.27 21.03
C GLY A 139 -7.96 -2.52 19.81
N PHE A 140 -9.28 -2.58 20.02
CA PHE A 140 -10.31 -2.68 18.98
C PHE A 140 -10.28 -1.45 18.06
N LEU A 141 -10.39 -0.27 18.65
CA LEU A 141 -10.45 1.00 17.92
C LEU A 141 -9.21 1.20 17.06
N GLN A 142 -8.03 0.82 17.55
CA GLN A 142 -6.80 0.91 16.77
C GLN A 142 -6.74 -0.11 15.64
N GLU A 143 -7.20 -1.36 15.84
CA GLU A 143 -7.27 -2.35 14.76
C GLU A 143 -8.21 -1.87 13.62
N ILE A 144 -9.36 -1.28 13.96
CA ILE A 144 -10.29 -0.72 12.99
C ILE A 144 -9.74 0.56 12.35
N LYS A 145 -9.09 1.44 13.11
CA LYS A 145 -8.44 2.65 12.57
C LYS A 145 -7.37 2.28 11.56
N ASP A 146 -6.52 1.30 11.87
CA ASP A 146 -5.49 0.83 10.94
C ASP A 146 -6.11 0.30 9.64
N LEU A 147 -7.22 -0.44 9.73
CA LEU A 147 -7.95 -0.88 8.54
C LEU A 147 -8.47 0.28 7.69
N PHE A 148 -9.08 1.27 8.33
CA PHE A 148 -9.72 2.39 7.63
C PHE A 148 -8.71 3.37 7.04
N ASP A 149 -7.64 3.69 7.78
CA ASP A 149 -6.55 4.51 7.27
C ASP A 149 -5.88 3.82 6.07
N PHE A 150 -5.72 2.49 6.11
CA PHE A 150 -5.24 1.74 4.95
C PHE A 150 -6.13 1.89 3.72
N PHE A 151 -7.46 1.95 3.89
CA PHE A 151 -8.38 2.16 2.77
C PHE A 151 -8.25 3.57 2.18
N GLU A 152 -8.21 4.59 3.03
CA GLU A 152 -8.09 5.99 2.61
C GLU A 152 -6.75 6.27 1.92
N ASP A 153 -5.67 5.71 2.45
CA ASP A 153 -4.31 5.88 1.91
C ASP A 153 -4.06 5.03 0.65
N PHE A 154 -4.92 4.05 0.38
CA PHE A 154 -4.63 2.97 -0.57
C PHE A 154 -4.26 3.47 -1.96
N GLU A 155 -5.05 4.38 -2.54
CA GLU A 155 -4.87 4.81 -3.92
C GLU A 155 -3.62 5.70 -4.09
N VAL A 156 -3.33 6.57 -3.11
CA VAL A 156 -2.11 7.40 -3.09
C VAL A 156 -0.88 6.50 -2.99
N MET A 157 -0.86 5.61 -2.00
CA MET A 157 0.23 4.68 -1.78
C MET A 157 0.41 3.72 -2.99
N LYS A 158 -0.68 3.20 -3.54
CA LYS A 158 -0.65 2.31 -4.71
C LYS A 158 -0.02 2.99 -5.92
N LYS A 159 -0.37 4.25 -6.19
CA LYS A 159 0.22 5.03 -7.27
C LYS A 159 1.74 5.17 -7.08
N GLU A 160 2.17 5.59 -5.89
CA GLU A 160 3.61 5.72 -5.59
C GLU A 160 4.38 4.40 -5.71
N ILE A 161 3.78 3.29 -5.26
CA ILE A 161 4.37 1.95 -5.38
C ILE A 161 4.52 1.52 -6.84
N ILE A 162 3.56 1.85 -7.70
CA ILE A 162 3.61 1.53 -9.13
C ILE A 162 4.65 2.41 -9.84
N ASP A 163 4.69 3.70 -9.51
CA ASP A 163 5.60 4.67 -10.13
C ASP A 163 7.07 4.40 -9.78
N ASP A 164 7.37 4.05 -8.52
CA ASP A 164 8.72 3.69 -8.07
C ASP A 164 8.70 2.47 -7.15
N THR A 165 8.53 1.29 -7.75
CA THR A 165 8.49 0.01 -7.01
C THR A 165 9.78 -0.30 -6.25
N PHE A 166 10.92 0.24 -6.67
CA PHE A 166 12.21 -0.05 -6.05
C PHE A 166 12.36 0.69 -4.71
N ASN A 167 12.17 2.00 -4.70
CA ASN A 167 12.32 2.80 -3.48
C ASN A 167 11.11 2.66 -2.56
N SER A 168 9.90 2.51 -3.12
CA SER A 168 8.67 2.39 -2.35
C SER A 168 8.62 1.15 -1.46
N CYS A 169 9.36 0.09 -1.79
CA CYS A 169 9.42 -1.10 -0.94
C CYS A 169 9.94 -0.72 0.46
N ASN A 170 11.12 -0.09 0.55
CA ASN A 170 11.70 0.29 1.84
C ASN A 170 10.89 1.40 2.52
N LYS A 171 10.32 2.31 1.73
CA LYS A 171 9.44 3.38 2.24
C LYS A 171 8.24 2.79 2.98
N TYR A 172 7.51 1.86 2.35
CA TYR A 172 6.21 1.40 2.85
C TYR A 172 6.22 0.07 3.59
N VAL A 173 7.32 -0.70 3.62
CA VAL A 173 7.34 -2.07 4.18
C VAL A 173 6.84 -2.14 5.62
N GLU A 174 7.22 -1.20 6.49
CA GLU A 174 6.77 -1.20 7.89
C GLU A 174 5.29 -0.84 8.04
N TYR A 175 4.82 0.12 7.24
CA TYR A 175 3.40 0.49 7.20
C TYR A 175 2.55 -0.69 6.75
N ILE A 176 2.89 -1.32 5.62
CA ILE A 176 2.13 -2.48 5.12
C ILE A 176 2.25 -3.70 6.06
N ARG A 177 3.35 -3.84 6.81
CA ARG A 177 3.52 -4.87 7.85
C ARG A 177 2.47 -4.74 8.95
N GLN A 178 2.08 -3.51 9.29
CA GLN A 178 1.00 -3.26 10.25
C GLN A 178 -0.39 -3.40 9.59
N ARG A 179 -0.59 -2.81 8.40
CA ARG A 179 -1.92 -2.66 7.78
C ARG A 179 -2.44 -3.87 7.00
N ILE A 180 -1.58 -4.60 6.27
CA ILE A 180 -2.02 -5.77 5.47
C ILE A 180 -2.59 -6.88 6.35
N PRO A 181 -1.99 -7.24 7.50
CA PRO A 181 -2.62 -8.19 8.40
C PRO A 181 -3.99 -7.71 8.88
N ALA A 182 -4.15 -6.45 9.27
CA ALA A 182 -5.43 -5.88 9.69
C ALA A 182 -6.50 -6.04 8.58
N TYR A 183 -6.15 -5.74 7.33
CA TYR A 183 -7.01 -5.98 6.16
C TYR A 183 -7.53 -7.42 6.10
N TYR A 184 -6.63 -8.41 6.05
CA TYR A 184 -7.06 -9.80 5.89
C TYR A 184 -7.82 -10.34 7.10
N VAL A 185 -7.55 -9.79 8.27
CA VAL A 185 -8.20 -10.16 9.52
C VAL A 185 -9.65 -9.64 9.58
N TRP A 186 -9.91 -8.41 9.12
CA TRP A 186 -11.21 -7.75 9.26
C TRP A 186 -12.09 -7.72 8.00
N ARG A 187 -11.51 -7.84 6.80
CA ARG A 187 -12.25 -7.64 5.52
C ARG A 187 -13.55 -8.44 5.38
N ASP A 188 -13.63 -9.62 5.99
CA ASP A 188 -14.82 -10.47 5.85
C ASP A 188 -15.99 -9.93 6.67
N GLN A 189 -15.72 -9.19 7.75
CA GLN A 189 -16.75 -8.46 8.51
C GLN A 189 -17.31 -7.28 7.74
N CYS A 190 -16.53 -6.65 6.87
CA CYS A 190 -16.99 -5.57 6.02
C CYS A 190 -18.11 -6.00 5.04
N LYS A 191 -18.39 -7.30 4.91
CA LYS A 191 -19.55 -7.84 4.17
C LYS A 191 -20.81 -8.00 5.03
N VAL A 192 -20.63 -8.08 6.34
CA VAL A 192 -21.70 -8.41 7.29
C VAL A 192 -22.46 -7.13 7.60
N GLU A 193 -23.75 -7.11 7.26
CA GLU A 193 -24.61 -5.96 7.57
C GLU A 193 -24.64 -5.67 9.07
N GLY A 194 -24.56 -4.39 9.41
CA GLY A 194 -24.50 -3.93 10.80
C GLY A 194 -23.15 -4.06 11.50
N SER A 195 -22.15 -4.75 10.92
CA SER A 195 -20.79 -4.81 11.48
C SER A 195 -20.13 -3.44 11.52
N THR A 196 -19.16 -3.26 12.41
CA THR A 196 -18.44 -2.00 12.57
C THR A 196 -17.77 -1.58 11.26
N CYS A 197 -17.13 -2.51 10.55
CA CYS A 197 -16.54 -2.16 9.25
C CYS A 197 -17.61 -1.69 8.24
N LYS A 198 -18.72 -2.42 8.11
CA LYS A 198 -19.77 -2.10 7.12
C LYS A 198 -20.51 -0.80 7.44
N ARG A 199 -20.59 -0.41 8.71
CA ARG A 199 -21.17 0.89 9.12
C ARG A 199 -20.39 2.09 8.58
N TYR A 200 -19.07 1.97 8.40
CA TYR A 200 -18.21 3.09 8.02
C TYR A 200 -17.61 3.00 6.61
N ILE A 201 -17.48 1.79 6.04
CA ILE A 201 -16.87 1.57 4.73
C ILE A 201 -17.79 0.72 3.86
N ASP A 202 -18.20 1.27 2.72
CA ASP A 202 -19.10 0.56 1.80
C ASP A 202 -18.38 -0.30 0.78
N ASN A 203 -17.35 0.22 0.09
CA ASN A 203 -16.65 -0.47 -1.00
C ASN A 203 -15.25 -0.97 -0.63
N TYR A 204 -15.17 -1.78 0.44
CA TYR A 204 -13.87 -2.23 0.95
C TYR A 204 -13.07 -3.12 -0.05
N MET A 205 -13.74 -3.74 -1.04
CA MET A 205 -13.10 -4.63 -2.02
C MET A 205 -12.22 -3.90 -3.02
N LYS A 206 -12.49 -2.61 -3.28
CA LYS A 206 -11.64 -1.73 -4.11
C LYS A 206 -10.20 -1.69 -3.60
N TYR A 207 -10.03 -1.75 -2.28
CA TYR A 207 -8.75 -1.65 -1.58
C TYR A 207 -8.05 -2.99 -1.36
N HIS A 208 -8.35 -4.01 -2.18
CA HIS A 208 -7.76 -5.33 -2.00
C HIS A 208 -6.23 -5.26 -2.25
N PRO A 209 -5.35 -5.48 -1.24
CA PRO A 209 -3.91 -5.21 -1.37
C PRO A 209 -3.22 -6.01 -2.49
N ALA A 210 -3.76 -7.18 -2.83
CA ALA A 210 -3.22 -7.98 -3.94
C ALA A 210 -3.43 -7.36 -5.33
N SER A 211 -4.31 -6.35 -5.49
CA SER A 211 -4.51 -5.67 -6.76
C SER A 211 -3.26 -4.90 -7.19
N ILE A 212 -2.43 -4.45 -6.23
CA ILE A 212 -1.13 -3.81 -6.50
C ILE A 212 -0.25 -4.78 -7.31
N ALA A 213 -0.13 -6.03 -6.86
CA ALA A 213 0.74 -7.02 -7.49
C ALA A 213 0.39 -7.29 -8.96
N SER A 214 -0.89 -7.20 -9.34
CA SER A 214 -1.31 -7.36 -10.74
C SER A 214 -0.97 -6.18 -11.65
N GLN A 215 -0.64 -5.01 -11.08
CA GLN A 215 -0.31 -3.80 -11.83
C GLN A 215 1.20 -3.52 -11.87
N LEU A 216 1.99 -4.24 -11.07
CA LEU A 216 3.45 -4.11 -11.08
C LEU A 216 4.05 -4.65 -12.38
N ASN A 217 5.09 -3.97 -12.87
CA ASN A 217 5.90 -4.47 -13.97
C ASN A 217 6.75 -5.66 -13.50
N VAL A 218 6.42 -6.86 -13.97
CA VAL A 218 7.10 -8.11 -13.62
C VAL A 218 8.60 -8.06 -13.92
N PHE A 219 9.01 -7.41 -15.01
CA PHE A 219 10.43 -7.28 -15.36
C PHE A 219 11.17 -6.42 -14.33
N THR A 220 10.60 -5.28 -13.94
CA THR A 220 11.16 -4.39 -12.90
C THR A 220 11.30 -5.12 -11.57
N VAL A 221 10.27 -5.88 -11.16
CA VAL A 221 10.30 -6.66 -9.92
C VAL A 221 11.37 -7.75 -9.96
N ILE A 222 11.51 -8.47 -11.07
CA ILE A 222 12.54 -9.52 -11.24
C ILE A 222 13.95 -8.91 -11.21
N MET A 223 14.17 -7.80 -11.92
CA MET A 223 15.47 -7.12 -11.92
C MET A 223 15.82 -6.57 -10.54
N ALA A 224 14.86 -5.98 -9.83
CA ALA A 224 15.06 -5.42 -8.50
C ALA A 224 15.23 -6.47 -7.40
N TYR A 225 14.67 -7.66 -7.57
CA TYR A 225 14.75 -8.78 -6.61
C TYR A 225 16.20 -9.14 -6.26
N ALA A 226 17.11 -9.11 -7.25
CA ALA A 226 18.53 -9.37 -7.06
C ALA A 226 19.23 -8.39 -6.09
N TYR A 227 18.72 -7.16 -6.00
CA TYR A 227 19.40 -6.05 -5.34
C TYR A 227 18.73 -5.62 -4.02
N LYS A 228 17.53 -6.12 -3.68
CA LYS A 228 16.79 -5.74 -2.47
C LYS A 228 16.06 -6.91 -1.79
N PRO A 229 16.35 -7.22 -0.51
CA PRO A 229 15.66 -8.26 0.26
C PRO A 229 14.20 -7.92 0.61
N CYS A 230 13.82 -6.63 0.55
CA CYS A 230 12.51 -6.13 0.97
C CYS A 230 11.31 -6.86 0.31
N TYR A 231 11.42 -7.26 -0.96
CA TYR A 231 10.31 -7.98 -1.64
C TYR A 231 9.95 -9.31 -0.96
N ASN A 232 10.94 -10.01 -0.38
CA ASN A 232 10.69 -11.23 0.39
C ASN A 232 9.90 -10.92 1.68
N ASP A 233 10.18 -9.79 2.33
CA ASP A 233 9.42 -9.34 3.49
C ASP A 233 7.99 -8.97 3.11
N VAL A 234 7.80 -8.26 2.00
CA VAL A 234 6.46 -7.97 1.45
C VAL A 234 5.70 -9.28 1.24
N TYR A 235 6.30 -10.26 0.56
CA TYR A 235 5.67 -11.56 0.35
C TYR A 235 5.29 -12.25 1.68
N ARG A 236 6.21 -12.28 2.66
CA ARG A 236 5.96 -12.85 3.99
C ARG A 236 4.80 -12.14 4.69
N ILE A 237 4.74 -10.81 4.65
CA ILE A 237 3.64 -10.01 5.22
C ILE A 237 2.30 -10.43 4.64
N PHE A 238 2.19 -10.59 3.31
CA PHE A 238 0.96 -11.03 2.66
C PHE A 238 0.57 -12.46 3.05
N VAL A 239 1.55 -13.37 3.13
CA VAL A 239 1.31 -14.76 3.55
C VAL A 239 0.85 -14.83 5.00
N ASP A 240 1.52 -14.11 5.89
CA ASP A 240 1.22 -14.11 7.32
C ASP A 240 -0.08 -13.40 7.63
N GLY A 241 -0.38 -12.28 6.95
CA GLY A 241 -1.68 -11.60 7.02
C GLY A 241 -2.84 -12.54 6.69
N LYS A 242 -2.72 -13.35 5.63
CA LYS A 242 -3.72 -14.36 5.26
C LYS A 242 -3.80 -15.55 6.22
N ARG A 243 -2.72 -15.84 6.97
CA ARG A 243 -2.70 -16.89 8.00
C ARG A 243 -3.34 -16.43 9.30
N ARG A 244 -3.38 -15.12 9.57
CA ARG A 244 -3.97 -14.60 10.81
C ARG A 244 -5.43 -15.01 10.95
N ARG A 245 -5.85 -15.13 12.21
CA ARG A 245 -7.24 -15.48 12.56
C ARG A 245 -8.15 -14.31 12.18
N LYS A 246 -9.31 -14.63 11.63
CA LYS A 246 -10.33 -13.63 11.29
C LYS A 246 -10.91 -13.00 12.55
N ARG A 247 -11.30 -11.74 12.46
CA ARG A 247 -12.02 -11.02 13.52
C ARG A 247 -13.50 -10.95 13.19
N GLN A 248 -14.28 -10.74 14.24
CA GLN A 248 -15.70 -10.46 14.17
C GLN A 248 -16.13 -9.59 15.34
N ASP A 249 -17.16 -8.77 15.16
CA ASP A 249 -17.64 -7.88 16.21
C ASP A 249 -18.05 -8.64 17.48
N ALA A 250 -18.69 -9.82 17.32
CA ALA A 250 -19.09 -10.68 18.44
C ALA A 250 -17.93 -11.08 19.37
N LEU A 251 -16.70 -11.15 18.83
CA LEU A 251 -15.51 -11.42 19.62
C LEU A 251 -15.25 -10.29 20.63
N TYR A 252 -15.34 -9.05 20.15
CA TYR A 252 -15.14 -7.88 21.00
C TYR A 252 -16.33 -7.63 21.91
N GLN A 253 -17.54 -8.00 21.49
CA GLN A 253 -18.69 -8.01 22.38
C GLN A 253 -18.42 -8.87 23.62
N GLU A 254 -17.99 -10.13 23.45
CA GLU A 254 -17.67 -11.02 24.59
C GLU A 254 -16.55 -10.46 25.47
N ILE A 255 -15.50 -9.89 24.84
CA ILE A 255 -14.40 -9.22 25.58
C ILE A 255 -14.95 -8.06 26.41
N MET A 256 -15.81 -7.22 25.82
CA MET A 256 -16.38 -6.05 26.51
C MET A 256 -17.32 -6.45 27.64
N GLU A 257 -18.19 -7.45 27.43
CA GLU A 257 -19.07 -7.97 28.48
C GLU A 257 -18.25 -8.47 29.68
N LYS A 258 -17.15 -9.17 29.42
CA LYS A 258 -16.24 -9.62 30.48
C LYS A 258 -15.57 -8.44 31.20
N ILE A 259 -15.07 -7.46 30.46
CA ILE A 259 -14.41 -6.28 31.06
C ILE A 259 -15.39 -5.48 31.93
N GLU A 260 -16.64 -5.34 31.48
CA GLU A 260 -17.70 -4.67 32.23
C GLU A 260 -18.03 -5.43 33.52
N LEU A 261 -18.15 -6.77 33.47
CA LEU A 261 -18.41 -7.60 34.65
C LEU A 261 -17.26 -7.58 35.66
N GLU A 262 -16.01 -7.51 35.18
CA GLU A 262 -14.81 -7.56 36.03
C GLU A 262 -14.36 -6.17 36.53
N GLU A 263 -15.01 -5.07 36.11
CA GLU A 263 -14.58 -3.69 36.38
C GLU A 263 -13.09 -3.47 36.10
N ALA A 264 -12.64 -3.95 34.94
CA ALA A 264 -11.22 -3.99 34.63
C ALA A 264 -10.59 -2.59 34.53
N GLU A 265 -9.31 -2.52 34.87
CA GLU A 265 -8.49 -1.31 34.75
C GLU A 265 -8.16 -0.98 33.28
N GLN A 266 -7.81 0.28 33.03
CA GLN A 266 -7.54 0.83 31.70
C GLN A 266 -6.52 0.03 30.87
N ASP A 267 -5.50 -0.56 31.50
CA ASP A 267 -4.52 -1.39 30.81
C ASP A 267 -5.16 -2.55 30.04
N LEU A 268 -6.22 -3.17 30.60
CA LEU A 268 -6.91 -4.29 29.94
C LEU A 268 -7.76 -3.82 28.75
N LEU A 269 -8.23 -2.58 28.77
CA LEU A 269 -8.97 -1.95 27.66
C LEU A 269 -8.08 -1.62 26.46
N SER A 270 -6.76 -1.63 26.63
CA SER A 270 -5.79 -1.43 25.55
C SER A 270 -5.37 -2.72 24.83
N ALA A 271 -5.67 -3.89 25.42
CA ALA A 271 -5.24 -5.18 24.93
C ALA A 271 -5.92 -5.57 23.60
N ARG A 272 -5.19 -6.25 22.71
CA ARG A 272 -5.73 -6.70 21.43
C ARG A 272 -6.16 -8.17 21.51
N ALA A 273 -7.14 -8.53 20.70
CA ALA A 273 -7.54 -9.93 20.56
C ALA A 273 -6.43 -10.83 19.96
N ALA A 274 -5.34 -10.25 19.43
CA ALA A 274 -4.16 -11.00 18.98
C ALA A 274 -3.30 -11.49 20.15
N ASP A 275 -3.41 -10.83 21.31
CA ASP A 275 -2.62 -11.11 22.50
C ASP A 275 -3.21 -12.28 23.30
N ALA A 276 -4.40 -12.76 22.91
CA ALA A 276 -5.04 -13.94 23.48
C ALA A 276 -4.37 -15.25 23.03
N THR A 277 -4.03 -16.12 23.99
CA THR A 277 -3.32 -17.38 23.75
C THR A 277 -4.15 -18.41 22.95
N PRO A 278 -3.51 -19.35 22.23
CA PRO A 278 -4.21 -20.48 21.60
C PRO A 278 -4.95 -21.33 22.66
N GLY A 279 -6.27 -21.45 22.55
CA GLY A 279 -7.11 -22.23 23.48
C GLY A 279 -8.26 -21.47 24.15
N SER A 280 -8.36 -20.14 23.96
CA SER A 280 -9.49 -19.36 24.46
C SER A 280 -10.80 -19.63 23.67
N ARG A 281 -11.96 -19.40 24.32
CA ARG A 281 -13.32 -19.51 23.73
C ARG A 281 -13.53 -18.64 22.47
N LEU A 282 -12.64 -17.68 22.27
CA LEU A 282 -12.54 -16.70 21.18
C LEU A 282 -11.96 -17.27 19.86
N TYR A 283 -11.97 -18.59 19.68
CA TYR A 283 -11.28 -19.29 18.61
C TYR A 283 -12.17 -19.47 17.35
N ILE A 284 -11.79 -18.85 16.23
CA ILE A 284 -12.44 -19.04 14.92
C ILE A 284 -11.42 -19.57 13.91
N LYS A 285 -11.84 -20.60 13.14
CA LYS A 285 -10.97 -21.43 12.29
C LYS A 285 -10.55 -20.71 10.99
N HIS A 286 -9.31 -20.96 10.58
CA HIS A 286 -8.61 -20.33 9.46
C HIS A 286 -9.24 -20.56 8.07
N ASP A 287 -9.08 -19.56 7.18
CA ASP A 287 -9.37 -19.68 5.75
C ASP A 287 -8.21 -20.38 4.99
N LYS A 288 -8.54 -21.12 3.92
CA LYS A 288 -7.63 -21.91 3.08
C LYS A 288 -7.18 -21.18 1.80
N SER A 289 -7.39 -19.87 1.66
CA SER A 289 -7.09 -19.09 0.44
C SER A 289 -5.59 -18.77 0.19
N ARG A 290 -4.71 -19.76 0.40
CA ARG A 290 -3.23 -19.63 0.35
C ARG A 290 -2.59 -19.96 -1.01
N LEU A 291 -3.21 -20.84 -1.79
CA LEU A 291 -2.55 -21.45 -2.96
C LEU A 291 -2.10 -20.42 -4.01
N LYS A 292 -2.96 -19.46 -4.38
CA LYS A 292 -2.69 -18.54 -5.50
C LYS A 292 -1.43 -17.68 -5.29
N TYR A 293 -1.23 -17.13 -4.09
CA TYR A 293 -0.08 -16.27 -3.79
C TYR A 293 1.22 -17.05 -3.66
N TYR A 294 1.14 -18.23 -3.02
CA TYR A 294 2.27 -19.15 -2.92
C TYR A 294 2.76 -19.57 -4.31
N PHE A 295 1.85 -19.95 -5.22
CA PHE A 295 2.21 -20.32 -6.59
C PHE A 295 2.74 -19.14 -7.41
N MET A 296 2.14 -17.95 -7.28
CA MET A 296 2.63 -16.74 -7.95
C MET A 296 4.06 -16.40 -7.52
N TRP A 297 4.34 -16.42 -6.22
CA TRP A 297 5.68 -16.15 -5.69
C TRP A 297 6.69 -17.21 -6.08
N ARG A 298 6.32 -18.50 -5.98
CA ARG A 298 7.19 -19.61 -6.40
C ARG A 298 7.56 -19.50 -7.89
N ARG A 299 6.64 -18.99 -8.73
CA ARG A 299 6.91 -18.74 -10.15
C ARG A 299 7.94 -17.61 -10.33
N ILE A 300 7.85 -16.51 -9.57
CA ILE A 300 8.82 -15.39 -9.64
C ILE A 300 10.21 -15.88 -9.24
N VAL A 301 10.33 -16.57 -8.11
CA VAL A 301 11.60 -17.13 -7.64
C VAL A 301 12.17 -18.13 -8.64
N TYR A 302 11.33 -19.02 -9.18
CA TYR A 302 11.77 -19.99 -10.19
C TYR A 302 12.30 -19.32 -11.47
N LEU A 303 11.59 -18.31 -12.00
CA LEU A 303 12.03 -17.57 -13.18
C LEU A 303 13.37 -16.87 -12.94
N TYR A 304 13.55 -16.29 -11.76
CA TYR A 304 14.80 -15.61 -11.40
C TYR A 304 15.95 -16.61 -11.22
N GLU A 305 15.79 -17.66 -10.43
CA GLU A 305 16.89 -18.58 -10.10
C GLU A 305 17.24 -19.52 -11.26
N ASN A 306 16.27 -19.93 -12.08
CA ASN A 306 16.45 -21.00 -13.07
C ASN A 306 16.32 -20.54 -14.53
N VAL A 307 15.81 -19.35 -14.83
CA VAL A 307 15.64 -18.90 -16.23
C VAL A 307 16.52 -17.71 -16.53
N PHE A 308 16.56 -16.73 -15.64
CA PHE A 308 17.32 -15.50 -15.81
C PHE A 308 18.83 -15.71 -16.07
N PRO A 309 19.55 -16.63 -15.39
CA PRO A 309 20.97 -16.86 -15.67
C PRO A 309 21.24 -17.33 -17.09
N TYR A 310 20.36 -18.17 -17.66
CA TYR A 310 20.48 -18.63 -19.04
C TYR A 310 20.21 -17.51 -20.04
N ILE A 311 19.24 -16.62 -19.76
CA ILE A 311 18.99 -15.43 -20.57
C ILE A 311 20.23 -14.54 -20.59
N LEU A 312 20.85 -14.29 -19.44
CA LEU A 312 22.09 -13.51 -19.35
C LEU A 312 23.25 -14.17 -20.11
N LEU A 313 23.40 -15.49 -20.01
CA LEU A 313 24.41 -16.23 -20.77
C LEU A 313 24.23 -16.08 -22.28
N VAL A 314 23.00 -16.21 -22.77
CA VAL A 314 22.68 -16.07 -24.20
C VAL A 314 22.94 -14.64 -24.67
N ILE A 315 22.51 -13.62 -23.91
CA ILE A 315 22.79 -12.21 -24.23
C ILE A 315 24.29 -11.94 -24.23
N GLY A 316 25.02 -12.43 -23.23
CA GLY A 316 26.47 -12.31 -23.15
C GLY A 316 27.17 -12.94 -24.35
N ALA A 317 26.72 -14.12 -24.77
CA ALA A 317 27.23 -14.78 -25.96
C ALA A 317 27.00 -13.92 -27.21
N PHE A 318 25.79 -13.38 -27.41
CA PHE A 318 25.51 -12.49 -28.55
C PHE A 318 26.37 -11.23 -28.56
N ILE A 319 26.62 -10.62 -27.40
CA ILE A 319 27.51 -9.45 -27.29
C ILE A 319 28.95 -9.83 -27.67
N ILE A 320 29.46 -10.96 -27.18
CA ILE A 320 30.79 -11.46 -27.53
C ILE A 320 30.88 -11.74 -29.03
N PHE A 321 29.90 -12.43 -29.61
CA PHE A 321 29.83 -12.69 -31.05
C PHE A 321 29.79 -11.40 -31.87
N TYR A 322 29.03 -10.39 -31.43
CA TYR A 322 28.98 -9.09 -32.09
C TYR A 322 30.32 -8.37 -32.05
N ILE A 323 30.99 -8.37 -30.89
CA ILE A 323 32.34 -7.80 -30.74
C ILE A 323 33.32 -8.55 -31.65
N MET A 324 33.27 -9.88 -31.65
CA MET A 324 34.12 -10.71 -32.50
C MET A 324 33.90 -10.47 -33.99
N TYR A 325 32.63 -10.32 -34.39
CA TYR A 325 32.25 -10.03 -35.77
C TYR A 325 32.66 -8.63 -36.22
N LYS A 326 32.65 -7.64 -35.33
CA LYS A 326 32.96 -6.25 -35.70
C LYS A 326 34.45 -5.90 -35.61
N PHE A 327 35.15 -6.40 -34.58
CA PHE A 327 36.49 -5.92 -34.21
C PHE A 327 37.60 -6.96 -34.38
N THR A 328 37.28 -8.22 -34.66
CA THR A 328 38.30 -9.28 -34.83
C THR A 328 38.46 -9.60 -36.34
N PRO A 329 39.66 -9.98 -36.82
CA PRO A 329 39.88 -10.40 -38.22
C PRO A 329 38.96 -11.54 -38.69
N PHE A 330 38.41 -12.32 -37.74
CA PHE A 330 37.40 -13.34 -37.99
C PHE A 330 36.11 -12.77 -38.65
N GLY A 331 35.65 -11.60 -38.22
CA GLY A 331 34.49 -10.93 -38.81
C GLY A 331 34.70 -10.47 -40.24
N ARG A 332 35.87 -9.88 -40.53
CA ARG A 332 36.29 -9.56 -41.91
C ARG A 332 36.41 -10.82 -42.76
N SER A 333 36.93 -11.92 -42.20
CA SER A 333 37.03 -13.22 -42.89
C SER A 333 35.65 -13.80 -43.26
N LEU A 334 34.67 -13.72 -42.35
CA LEU A 334 33.29 -14.12 -42.61
C LEU A 334 32.62 -13.25 -43.69
N LEU A 335 32.79 -11.93 -43.62
CA LEU A 335 32.30 -11.00 -44.64
C LEU A 335 32.91 -11.28 -46.01
N ARG A 336 34.22 -11.55 -46.08
CA ARG A 336 34.90 -11.98 -47.32
C ARG A 336 34.39 -13.32 -47.84
N THR A 337 34.14 -14.29 -46.96
CA THR A 337 33.60 -15.60 -47.35
C THR A 337 32.18 -15.44 -47.92
N ARG A 338 31.35 -14.59 -47.32
CA ARG A 338 30.02 -14.22 -47.84
C ARG A 338 30.12 -13.52 -49.20
N ALA A 339 31.04 -12.58 -49.36
CA ALA A 339 31.29 -11.91 -50.64
C ALA A 339 31.72 -12.91 -51.73
N LYS A 340 32.61 -13.87 -51.41
CA LYS A 340 33.02 -14.96 -52.32
C LYS A 340 31.84 -15.85 -52.73
N VAL A 341 30.97 -16.22 -51.80
CA VAL A 341 29.78 -17.04 -52.09
C VAL A 341 28.78 -16.28 -52.97
N ARG A 342 28.55 -14.99 -52.71
CA ARG A 342 27.66 -14.14 -53.52
C ARG A 342 28.18 -13.92 -54.93
N LYS A 343 29.50 -13.71 -55.09
CA LYS A 343 30.18 -13.69 -56.38
C LYS A 343 29.94 -14.96 -57.20
N LYS A 344 29.77 -16.11 -56.54
CA LYS A 344 29.53 -17.40 -57.19
C LYS A 344 28.06 -17.64 -57.56
N LEU A 345 27.12 -16.96 -56.90
CA LEU A 345 25.68 -17.22 -57.00
C LEU A 345 24.88 -16.16 -57.77
N GLY A 346 25.42 -14.95 -57.97
CA GLY A 346 24.67 -13.86 -58.61
C GLY A 346 25.54 -13.03 -59.58
N PRO A 347 24.95 -12.45 -60.64
CA PRO A 347 25.69 -11.69 -61.65
C PRO A 347 26.08 -10.27 -61.19
N ASN A 348 25.51 -9.76 -60.09
CA ASN A 348 25.76 -8.40 -59.60
C ASN A 348 26.31 -8.40 -58.16
N ILE A 349 27.52 -7.89 -57.99
CA ILE A 349 28.23 -7.80 -56.71
C ILE A 349 28.17 -6.33 -56.25
N ASN A 350 27.83 -6.10 -54.99
CA ASN A 350 27.77 -4.74 -54.43
C ASN A 350 29.20 -4.17 -54.27
N TYR A 351 29.36 -2.85 -54.42
CA TYR A 351 30.63 -2.13 -54.27
C TYR A 351 31.33 -2.42 -52.93
N GLU A 352 30.57 -2.56 -51.84
CA GLU A 352 31.13 -2.93 -50.53
C GLU A 352 31.76 -4.33 -50.52
N ASP A 353 31.15 -5.30 -51.22
CA ASP A 353 31.66 -6.66 -51.37
C ASP A 353 32.92 -6.69 -52.26
N ILE A 354 33.00 -5.82 -53.28
CA ILE A 354 34.19 -5.64 -54.14
C ILE A 354 35.36 -5.07 -53.33
N LYS A 355 35.11 -4.00 -52.56
CA LYS A 355 36.12 -3.38 -51.70
C LYS A 355 36.67 -4.36 -50.68
N LEU A 356 35.81 -5.16 -50.05
CA LEU A 356 36.20 -6.19 -49.07
C LEU A 356 37.07 -7.31 -49.65
N LEU A 357 36.88 -7.67 -50.92
CA LEU A 357 37.67 -8.70 -51.63
C LEU A 357 39.05 -8.20 -52.07
N ASN A 358 39.16 -6.92 -52.43
CA ASN A 358 40.41 -6.33 -52.93
C ASN A 358 41.32 -5.78 -51.81
N ASP A 359 40.80 -5.53 -50.60
CA ASP A 359 41.55 -5.01 -49.44
C ASP A 359 42.45 -6.06 -48.72
N SER A 360 42.77 -7.21 -49.32
CA SER A 360 43.82 -8.11 -48.80
C SER A 360 44.83 -8.45 -49.86
N ASP A 361 45.97 -7.78 -49.76
CA ASP A 361 47.28 -8.17 -50.27
C ASP A 361 47.25 -8.94 -51.59
N GLU A 362 47.01 -8.20 -52.66
CA GLU A 362 47.83 -8.35 -53.85
C GLU A 362 48.22 -6.94 -54.30
N SER A 363 49.53 -6.74 -54.48
CA SER A 363 50.09 -5.63 -55.22
C SER A 363 49.20 -5.31 -56.42
N LEU A 364 49.02 -4.02 -56.69
CA LEU A 364 48.77 -3.57 -58.06
C LEU A 364 50.02 -3.92 -58.88
N ASP A 365 50.27 -5.21 -59.12
CA ASP A 365 51.04 -5.64 -60.27
C ASP A 365 50.15 -5.40 -61.47
N THR A 366 50.30 -4.20 -62.00
CA THR A 366 49.98 -3.82 -63.37
C THR A 366 50.62 -4.84 -64.33
N ASN A 367 49.96 -5.98 -64.54
CA ASN A 367 50.05 -6.68 -65.81
C ASN A 367 49.15 -5.94 -66.79
N PHE A 368 49.71 -4.88 -67.37
CA PHE A 368 49.31 -4.42 -68.68
C PHE A 368 49.65 -5.55 -69.65
N ASP A 369 48.68 -6.41 -69.92
CA ASP A 369 48.72 -7.22 -71.14
C ASP A 369 47.53 -6.87 -72.02
N GLU A 370 47.93 -6.44 -73.20
CA GLU A 370 47.20 -5.92 -74.34
C GLU A 370 45.98 -6.80 -74.69
N SER A 371 44.77 -6.28 -74.55
CA SER A 371 43.66 -6.71 -75.38
C SER A 371 42.80 -5.51 -75.76
N SER A 372 42.79 -5.26 -77.07
CA SER A 372 42.16 -4.16 -77.76
C SER A 372 40.63 -4.26 -77.69
N TYR A 373 40.01 -3.38 -76.92
CA TYR A 373 38.58 -3.11 -77.05
C TYR A 373 38.41 -1.90 -77.98
N GLN A 374 38.02 -2.17 -79.23
CA GLN A 374 37.60 -1.15 -80.18
C GLN A 374 36.30 -0.49 -79.69
N LEU A 375 36.40 0.79 -79.31
CA LEU A 375 35.24 1.66 -79.11
C LEU A 375 34.92 2.36 -80.44
N SER A 376 33.87 1.91 -81.12
CA SER A 376 33.31 2.61 -82.26
C SER A 376 32.40 3.74 -81.79
N TYR A 377 32.71 4.97 -82.21
CA TYR A 377 31.85 6.14 -82.03
C TYR A 377 30.72 6.12 -83.06
N SER A 378 29.49 6.36 -82.61
CA SER A 378 28.40 6.85 -83.47
C SER A 378 28.09 8.29 -83.11
N SER A 379 28.52 9.23 -83.95
CA SER A 379 28.09 10.63 -83.91
C SER A 379 26.79 10.79 -84.72
N SER A 380 25.79 11.42 -84.11
CA SER A 380 24.64 11.98 -84.82
C SER A 380 24.84 13.48 -85.00
N VAL A 381 24.76 13.90 -86.26
CA VAL A 381 25.00 15.24 -86.81
C VAL A 381 23.86 16.21 -86.49
N SER A 382 24.23 17.46 -86.17
CA SER A 382 23.73 18.68 -86.84
C SER A 382 24.71 19.82 -86.62
#